data_AF-A0A934A0I1-F1
#
_entry.id   AF-A0A934A0I1-F1
#
_cell.length_a   1.000
_cell.length_b   1.000
_cell.length_c   1.000
_cell.angle_alpha   90.00
_cell.angle_beta   90.00
_cell.angle_gamma   90.00
#
_symmetry.space_group_name_H-M   'P 1'
#
loop_
_entity.id
_entity.type
_entity.pdbx_description
1 polymer ?
#
loop_
_entity_poly.entity_id
_entity_poly.type
_entity_poly.pdbx_seq_one_letter_code
_entity_poly.pdbx_strand_id
1 'polypeptide(L)'
;MSVHVPHDEGVLVRLGRLLDAALRNLAASPTPEQLEALAVLVHETMSGRGRSFHCLKHVFDLATGPDPHLALGAAFHDTVYLQVDGGLSPRVEQLLGGAFEHRGEQVFLTEPGPDRLRAMVLALFGIAPGDPVAPTAGLNELLSALLAVRALHGLLPVKDLVRVAASVEATVPFRGPAAPEQQRERLASLSKAMGLALSTEELDAMVLTGVDLANKDVANFALTDPALFLDNTWALLPETNWSLRMRSVYSVREYRGAMLRMASFLSALDPARIFRSYRGWPAPSAIDELQGLARRNLRISAHYLGAKLLAACSLDALATLSGGDAPVAMLMGELPSEAGEPLRMEHFLPPLEAPAEADPEVWRLLAEGRAHHTGFDLRNAPLAAHLYSKIGAAGSNRMVEACRAYCEGKTTPTQLLKATLTAPVAATVARACARVAFFRTERLEAVARMLEDGIDPRDS
;
A
#
# COMPACT_ATOMS: atom_id res chain seq x y z
N MET A 1 3.54 -16.45 28.60
CA MET A 1 2.13 -16.84 28.40
C MET A 1 1.70 -16.35 27.03
N SER A 2 1.18 -17.22 26.18
CA SER A 2 0.60 -16.84 24.88
C SER A 2 -0.68 -16.05 25.13
N VAL A 3 -0.77 -14.84 24.58
CA VAL A 3 -1.91 -13.94 24.78
C VAL A 3 -2.98 -14.30 23.73
N HIS A 4 -3.96 -15.10 24.13
CA HIS A 4 -5.18 -15.31 23.34
C HIS A 4 -6.26 -14.36 23.87
N VAL A 5 -6.62 -13.34 23.10
CA VAL A 5 -7.67 -12.36 23.46
C VAL A 5 -8.93 -12.62 22.61
N PRO A 6 -10.13 -12.69 23.22
CA PRO A 6 -11.38 -12.91 22.49
C PRO A 6 -11.72 -11.80 21.46
N HIS A 7 -12.40 -12.17 20.37
CA HIS A 7 -12.76 -11.27 19.26
C HIS A 7 -13.90 -10.27 19.56
N ASP A 8 -14.64 -10.42 20.66
CA ASP A 8 -15.83 -9.61 20.99
C ASP A 8 -15.55 -8.36 21.85
N GLU A 9 -14.29 -8.03 22.10
CA GLU A 9 -13.90 -6.89 22.93
C GLU A 9 -13.67 -5.62 22.10
N GLY A 10 -14.07 -4.45 22.64
CA GLY A 10 -13.85 -3.16 22.00
C GLY A 10 -12.37 -2.92 21.67
N VAL A 11 -12.10 -2.44 20.45
CA VAL A 11 -10.74 -2.32 19.89
C VAL A 11 -9.77 -1.57 20.80
N LEU A 12 -10.23 -0.50 21.45
CA LEU A 12 -9.41 0.30 22.37
C LEU A 12 -8.98 -0.50 23.61
N VAL A 13 -9.86 -1.35 24.15
CA VAL A 13 -9.55 -2.20 25.31
C VAL A 13 -8.56 -3.28 24.92
N ARG A 14 -8.75 -3.90 23.74
CA ARG A 14 -7.81 -4.89 23.20
C ARG A 14 -6.41 -4.28 23.03
N LEU A 15 -6.32 -3.06 22.52
CA LEU A 15 -5.08 -2.31 22.39
C LEU A 15 -4.46 -1.97 23.75
N GLY A 16 -5.27 -1.53 24.72
CA GLY A 16 -4.83 -1.31 26.10
C GLY A 16 -4.22 -2.58 26.72
N ARG A 17 -4.84 -3.75 26.53
CA ARG A 17 -4.30 -5.02 27.02
C ARG A 17 -2.98 -5.41 26.35
N LEU A 18 -2.86 -5.18 25.04
CA LEU A 18 -1.61 -5.41 24.32
C LEU A 18 -0.47 -4.57 24.90
N LEU A 19 -0.71 -3.27 25.08
CA LEU A 19 0.26 -2.33 25.63
C LEU A 19 0.62 -2.65 27.09
N ASP A 20 -0.38 -2.97 27.92
CA ASP A 20 -0.17 -3.33 29.33
C ASP A 20 0.68 -4.59 29.47
N ALA A 21 0.36 -5.64 28.69
CA ALA A 21 1.12 -6.88 28.69
C ALA A 21 2.57 -6.64 28.25
N ALA A 22 2.79 -5.87 27.17
CA ALA A 22 4.13 -5.57 26.69
C ALA A 22 4.94 -4.76 27.71
N LEU A 23 4.36 -3.70 28.30
CA LEU A 23 5.01 -2.86 29.29
C LEU A 23 5.34 -3.63 30.59
N ARG A 24 4.41 -4.45 31.10
CA ARG A 24 4.65 -5.26 32.30
C ARG A 24 5.72 -6.33 32.09
N ASN A 25 5.79 -6.92 30.89
CA ASN A 25 6.87 -7.85 30.53
C ASN A 25 8.25 -7.18 30.46
N LEU A 26 8.29 -5.85 30.32
CA LEU A 26 9.49 -5.01 30.46
C LEU A 26 9.69 -4.46 31.88
N ALA A 27 8.99 -5.02 32.87
CA ALA A 27 8.99 -4.59 34.26
C ALA A 27 8.54 -3.13 34.48
N ALA A 28 7.84 -2.52 33.52
CA ALA A 28 7.18 -1.24 33.72
C ALA A 28 5.86 -1.42 34.48
N SER A 29 5.45 -0.39 35.20
CA SER A 29 4.19 -0.36 35.95
C SER A 29 3.37 0.88 35.55
N PRO A 30 2.79 0.89 34.35
CA PRO A 30 1.99 2.03 33.88
C PRO A 30 0.74 2.19 34.77
N THR A 31 0.35 3.42 35.06
CA THR A 31 -0.97 3.70 35.66
C THR A 31 -2.08 3.49 34.62
N PRO A 32 -3.34 3.28 35.05
CA PRO A 32 -4.47 3.20 34.13
C PRO A 32 -4.56 4.40 33.18
N GLU A 33 -4.28 5.61 33.68
CA GLU A 33 -4.32 6.85 32.89
C GLU A 33 -3.22 6.89 31.84
N GLN A 34 -2.01 6.42 32.17
CA GLN A 34 -0.90 6.31 31.22
C GLN A 34 -1.22 5.29 30.12
N LEU A 35 -1.81 4.16 30.50
CA LEU A 35 -2.19 3.11 29.56
C LEU A 35 -3.31 3.57 28.62
N GLU A 36 -4.35 4.21 29.16
CA GLU A 36 -5.42 4.81 28.36
C GLU A 36 -4.85 5.85 27.40
N ALA A 37 -3.98 6.73 27.88
CA ALA A 37 -3.35 7.74 27.05
C ALA A 37 -2.59 7.12 25.87
N LEU A 38 -1.83 6.03 26.07
CA LEU A 38 -1.13 5.33 24.99
C LEU A 38 -2.09 4.64 24.02
N ALA A 39 -3.09 3.92 24.53
CA ALA A 39 -4.07 3.23 23.71
C ALA A 39 -4.86 4.22 22.83
N VAL A 40 -5.29 5.35 23.39
CA VAL A 40 -5.98 6.41 22.65
C VAL A 40 -5.07 7.00 21.57
N LEU A 41 -3.77 7.23 21.87
CA LEU A 41 -2.81 7.78 20.90
C LEU A 41 -2.61 6.84 19.69
N VAL A 42 -2.45 5.55 19.92
CA VAL A 42 -2.31 4.58 18.83
C VAL A 42 -3.65 4.41 18.09
N HIS A 43 -4.77 4.42 18.81
CA HIS A 43 -6.09 4.32 18.19
C HIS A 43 -6.42 5.53 17.30
N GLU A 44 -6.19 6.76 17.77
CA GLU A 44 -6.49 7.98 16.99
C GLU A 44 -5.68 8.06 15.70
N THR A 45 -4.43 7.62 15.73
CA THR A 45 -3.51 7.66 14.58
C THR A 45 -3.80 6.55 13.57
N MET A 46 -4.30 5.40 14.03
CA MET A 46 -4.48 4.20 13.21
C MET A 46 -5.91 3.94 12.76
N SER A 47 -6.85 4.82 13.14
CA SER A 47 -8.27 4.74 12.77
C SER A 47 -8.71 5.83 11.80
N GLY A 48 -7.76 6.54 11.18
CA GLY A 48 -8.04 7.58 10.20
C GLY A 48 -8.79 7.02 8.98
N ARG A 49 -9.67 7.83 8.36
CA ARG A 49 -10.47 7.42 7.19
C ARG A 49 -9.64 6.95 5.98
N GLY A 50 -8.36 7.34 5.92
CA GLY A 50 -7.42 6.90 4.90
C GLY A 50 -6.76 5.54 5.18
N ARG A 51 -6.80 5.05 6.42
CA ARG A 51 -6.11 3.84 6.88
C ARG A 51 -6.93 2.59 6.57
N SER A 52 -6.74 2.03 5.37
CA SER A 52 -7.44 0.82 4.93
C SER A 52 -6.59 -0.43 5.06
N PHE A 53 -5.28 -0.31 4.86
CA PHE A 53 -4.31 -1.38 5.06
C PHE A 53 -3.58 -1.19 6.39
N HIS A 54 -2.89 -0.05 6.58
CA HIS A 54 -2.15 0.25 7.80
C HIS A 54 -3.08 0.75 8.91
N CYS A 55 -3.83 -0.17 9.52
CA CYS A 55 -4.86 0.07 10.53
C CYS A 55 -4.64 -0.79 11.79
N LEU A 56 -5.50 -0.66 12.80
CA LEU A 56 -5.37 -1.43 14.05
C LEU A 56 -5.44 -2.96 13.86
N LYS A 57 -6.12 -3.45 12.81
CA LYS A 57 -6.08 -4.87 12.48
C LYS A 57 -4.65 -5.32 12.14
N HIS A 58 -3.93 -4.54 11.33
CA HIS A 58 -2.54 -4.78 10.97
C HIS A 58 -1.65 -4.87 12.21
N VAL A 59 -1.79 -3.91 13.13
CA VAL A 59 -1.08 -3.93 14.43
C VAL A 59 -1.27 -5.25 15.18
N PHE A 60 -2.52 -5.74 15.28
CA PHE A 60 -2.80 -6.98 16.00
C PHE A 60 -2.25 -8.24 15.30
N ASP A 61 -2.22 -8.24 13.97
CA ASP A 61 -1.67 -9.35 13.19
C ASP A 61 -0.14 -9.42 13.36
N LEU A 62 0.54 -8.26 13.44
CA LEU A 62 1.99 -8.17 13.66
C LEU A 62 2.43 -8.46 15.09
N ALA A 63 1.65 -8.00 16.09
CA ALA A 63 2.01 -8.10 17.51
C ALA A 63 1.85 -9.52 18.09
N THR A 64 1.96 -10.54 17.26
CA THR A 64 1.89 -11.95 17.65
C THR A 64 3.25 -12.45 18.17
N GLY A 65 3.21 -13.13 19.31
CA GLY A 65 4.39 -13.72 19.95
C GLY A 65 4.68 -13.17 21.34
N PRO A 66 5.77 -13.64 21.99
CA PRO A 66 6.08 -13.29 23.37
C PRO A 66 6.99 -12.06 23.53
N ASP A 67 7.60 -11.54 22.46
CA ASP A 67 8.56 -10.43 22.55
C ASP A 67 7.83 -9.08 22.78
N PRO A 68 8.01 -8.43 23.95
CA PRO A 68 7.33 -7.18 24.26
C PRO A 68 7.84 -5.99 23.43
N HIS A 69 9.10 -5.98 22.99
CA HIS A 69 9.64 -4.92 22.14
C HIS A 69 9.05 -5.01 20.73
N LEU A 70 8.86 -6.23 20.23
CA LEU A 70 8.15 -6.44 18.96
C LEU A 70 6.70 -5.96 19.06
N ALA A 71 6.00 -6.29 20.15
CA ALA A 71 4.61 -5.85 20.34
C ALA A 71 4.49 -4.32 20.39
N LEU A 72 5.41 -3.64 21.09
CA LEU A 72 5.46 -2.17 21.10
C LEU A 72 5.87 -1.59 19.74
N GLY A 73 6.84 -2.20 19.05
CA GLY A 73 7.21 -1.81 17.69
C GLY A 73 6.04 -1.90 16.73
N ALA A 74 5.32 -3.04 16.73
CA ALA A 74 4.11 -3.25 15.94
C ALA A 74 3.03 -2.21 16.24
N ALA A 75 2.80 -1.90 17.53
CA ALA A 75 1.80 -0.91 17.94
C ALA A 75 2.10 0.51 17.43
N PHE A 76 3.37 0.85 17.21
CA PHE A 76 3.77 2.21 16.87
C PHE A 76 4.25 2.41 15.42
N HIS A 77 4.68 1.38 14.69
CA HIS A 77 5.45 1.56 13.45
C HIS A 77 4.76 2.41 12.36
N ASP A 78 3.42 2.40 12.28
CA ASP A 78 2.63 3.17 11.31
C ASP A 78 1.83 4.34 11.90
N THR A 79 2.06 4.69 13.17
CA THR A 79 1.29 5.74 13.87
C THR A 79 1.45 7.13 13.25
N VAL A 80 2.42 7.36 12.38
CA VAL A 80 2.54 8.61 11.60
C VAL A 80 2.61 8.29 10.11
N TYR A 81 1.61 8.73 9.35
CA TYR A 81 1.60 8.58 7.88
C TYR A 81 1.16 9.88 7.22
N LEU A 82 2.11 10.83 7.11
CA LEU A 82 1.85 12.21 6.69
C LEU A 82 1.12 12.32 5.35
N GLN A 83 1.47 11.46 4.38
CA GLN A 83 0.90 11.51 3.03
C GLN A 83 -0.53 10.94 2.97
N VAL A 84 -0.93 10.19 3.99
CA VAL A 84 -2.23 9.50 4.06
C VAL A 84 -3.20 10.26 4.96
N ASP A 85 -2.74 10.73 6.11
CA ASP A 85 -3.60 11.26 7.16
C ASP A 85 -4.10 12.68 6.88
N GLY A 86 -3.46 13.41 5.94
CA GLY A 86 -3.87 14.77 5.56
C GLY A 86 -3.59 15.82 6.65
N GLY A 87 -2.73 15.49 7.61
CA GLY A 87 -2.37 16.32 8.75
C GLY A 87 -2.06 15.47 9.98
N LEU A 88 -1.58 16.11 11.05
CA LEU A 88 -1.33 15.46 12.34
C LEU A 88 -2.41 15.87 13.34
N SER A 89 -2.76 15.00 14.30
CA SER A 89 -3.61 15.40 15.42
C SER A 89 -2.86 16.41 16.30
N PRO A 90 -3.54 17.32 17.02
CA PRO A 90 -2.87 18.27 17.92
C PRO A 90 -1.95 17.58 18.94
N ARG A 91 -2.33 16.39 19.39
CA ARG A 91 -1.56 15.58 20.33
C ARG A 91 -0.29 15.03 19.69
N VAL A 92 -0.38 14.52 18.46
CA VAL A 92 0.78 14.05 17.69
C VAL A 92 1.68 15.21 17.31
N GLU A 93 1.14 16.37 16.91
CA GLU A 93 1.93 17.59 16.65
C GLU A 93 2.71 18.03 17.89
N GLN A 94 2.06 18.04 19.06
CA GLN A 94 2.73 18.35 20.32
C GLN A 94 3.87 17.35 20.60
N LEU A 95 3.60 16.06 20.43
CA LEU A 95 4.59 15.00 20.65
C LEU A 95 5.67 14.95 19.58
N LEU A 96 5.46 15.45 18.37
CA LEU A 96 6.47 15.56 17.30
C LEU A 96 7.07 16.97 17.21
N GLY A 97 6.63 17.90 18.07
CA GLY A 97 6.89 19.33 17.98
C GLY A 97 8.30 19.69 17.54
N GLY A 98 8.37 20.49 16.46
CA GLY A 98 9.62 20.98 15.88
C GLY A 98 10.50 19.92 15.22
N ALA A 99 10.05 18.67 15.04
CA ALA A 99 10.88 17.60 14.47
C ALA A 99 11.06 17.67 12.94
N PHE A 100 10.21 18.40 12.25
CA PHE A 100 10.29 18.55 10.80
C PHE A 100 9.64 19.85 10.35
N GLU A 101 9.96 20.26 9.13
CA GLU A 101 9.33 21.38 8.46
C GLU A 101 9.05 21.04 6.99
N HIS A 102 8.00 21.65 6.44
CA HIS A 102 7.67 21.55 5.03
C HIS A 102 8.38 22.66 4.26
N ARG A 103 9.17 22.30 3.25
CA ARG A 103 9.70 23.24 2.25
C ARG A 103 9.17 22.83 0.88
N GLY A 104 8.03 23.42 0.50
CA GLY A 104 7.25 22.95 -0.66
C GLY A 104 6.66 21.56 -0.40
N GLU A 105 6.84 20.64 -1.33
CA GLU A 105 6.36 19.24 -1.21
C GLU A 105 7.31 18.33 -0.40
N GLN A 106 8.50 18.84 -0.03
CA GLN A 106 9.51 18.07 0.68
C GLN A 106 9.47 18.31 2.18
N VAL A 107 9.77 17.26 2.94
CA VAL A 107 9.87 17.28 4.40
C VAL A 107 11.35 17.26 4.79
N PHE A 108 11.74 18.21 5.62
CA PHE A 108 13.10 18.35 6.14
C PHE A 108 13.10 18.14 7.64
N LEU A 109 14.05 17.34 8.14
CA LEU A 109 14.25 17.20 9.57
C LEU A 109 15.05 18.40 10.09
N THR A 110 14.56 19.05 11.14
CA THR A 110 15.29 20.16 11.77
C THR A 110 16.43 19.65 12.69
N GLU A 111 17.19 20.56 13.30
CA GLU A 111 18.21 20.18 14.29
C GLU A 111 17.57 19.67 15.60
N PRO A 112 18.08 18.57 16.20
CA PRO A 112 17.51 18.01 17.44
C PRO A 112 17.69 18.93 18.65
N GLY A 113 18.69 19.83 18.63
CA GLY A 113 18.98 20.73 19.75
C GLY A 113 19.17 19.94 21.07
N PRO A 114 18.46 20.28 22.15
CA PRO A 114 18.58 19.59 23.43
C PRO A 114 17.80 18.26 23.49
N ASP A 115 17.01 17.90 22.47
CA ASP A 115 16.20 16.69 22.48
C ASP A 115 17.05 15.43 22.22
N ARG A 116 17.38 14.73 23.31
CA ARG A 116 18.20 13.51 23.29
C ARG A 116 17.48 12.32 22.66
N LEU A 117 16.14 12.23 22.78
CA LEU A 117 15.36 11.13 22.17
C LEU A 117 15.32 11.29 20.66
N ARG A 118 15.18 12.53 20.19
CA ARG A 118 15.26 12.82 18.77
C ARG A 118 16.65 12.54 18.20
N ALA A 119 17.71 13.01 18.86
CA ALA A 119 19.08 12.72 18.46
C ALA A 119 19.34 11.20 18.38
N MET A 120 18.80 10.44 19.34
CA MET A 120 18.85 8.97 19.35
C MET A 120 18.16 8.35 18.14
N VAL A 121 16.94 8.77 17.80
CA VAL A 121 16.20 8.25 16.64
C VAL A 121 16.90 8.60 15.32
N LEU A 122 17.37 9.85 15.16
CA LEU A 122 18.10 10.28 13.96
C LEU A 122 19.37 9.44 13.75
N ALA A 123 20.16 9.25 14.82
CA ALA A 123 21.37 8.43 14.78
C ALA A 123 21.08 6.97 14.42
N LEU A 124 19.98 6.41 14.93
CA LEU A 124 19.57 5.04 14.64
C LEU A 124 19.11 4.84 13.19
N PHE A 125 18.40 5.82 12.62
CA PHE A 125 17.98 5.81 11.22
C PHE A 125 19.12 6.17 10.26
N GLY A 126 20.23 6.73 10.77
CA GLY A 126 21.36 7.17 9.95
C GLY A 126 21.05 8.40 9.11
N ILE A 127 20.15 9.28 9.59
CA ILE A 127 19.74 10.50 8.89
C ILE A 127 20.36 11.71 9.59
N ALA A 128 20.99 12.60 8.81
CA ALA A 128 21.51 13.85 9.34
C ALA A 128 20.41 14.93 9.39
N PRO A 129 20.43 15.82 10.39
CA PRO A 129 19.59 17.02 10.36
C PRO A 129 19.80 17.83 9.08
N GLY A 130 18.73 18.43 8.57
CA GLY A 130 18.75 19.20 7.33
C GLY A 130 18.61 18.36 6.04
N ASP A 131 18.69 17.03 6.13
CA ASP A 131 18.45 16.16 4.98
C ASP A 131 16.96 16.13 4.61
N PRO A 132 16.61 16.15 3.31
CA PRO A 132 15.27 15.82 2.87
C PRO A 132 15.03 14.33 3.07
N VAL A 133 13.91 13.96 3.71
CA VAL A 133 13.54 12.56 3.87
C VAL A 133 12.30 12.29 3.03
N ALA A 134 12.49 11.52 1.96
CA ALA A 134 11.39 11.10 1.12
C ALA A 134 10.51 10.08 1.88
N PRO A 135 9.19 10.00 1.58
CA PRO A 135 8.32 8.95 2.11
C PRO A 135 8.91 7.55 1.89
N THR A 136 9.46 7.31 0.70
CA THR A 136 10.10 6.04 0.31
C THR A 136 11.45 5.78 0.99
N ALA A 137 11.99 6.76 1.72
CA ALA A 137 13.24 6.64 2.47
C ALA A 137 13.03 6.34 3.98
N GLY A 138 11.76 6.14 4.40
CA GLY A 138 11.43 5.79 5.78
C GLY A 138 10.97 6.98 6.64
N LEU A 139 10.42 8.03 6.03
CA LEU A 139 9.95 9.22 6.77
C LEU A 139 8.88 8.85 7.81
N ASN A 140 7.93 8.01 7.42
CA ASN A 140 6.80 7.65 8.26
C ASN A 140 7.26 6.84 9.47
N GLU A 141 8.08 5.83 9.25
CA GLU A 141 8.68 4.99 10.29
C GLU A 141 9.59 5.81 11.22
N LEU A 142 10.33 6.79 10.70
CA LEU A 142 11.13 7.69 11.52
C LEU A 142 10.27 8.51 12.48
N LEU A 143 9.19 9.11 11.97
CA LEU A 143 8.29 9.92 12.78
C LEU A 143 7.48 9.06 13.76
N SER A 144 7.05 7.86 13.33
CA SER A 144 6.45 6.84 14.18
C SER A 144 7.38 6.40 15.31
N ALA A 145 8.66 6.16 15.01
CA ALA A 145 9.66 5.81 16.02
C ALA A 145 9.87 6.96 17.01
N LEU A 146 9.94 8.20 16.53
CA LEU A 146 10.06 9.39 17.37
C LEU A 146 8.83 9.57 18.28
N LEU A 147 7.64 9.38 17.72
CA LEU A 147 6.38 9.41 18.48
C LEU A 147 6.39 8.33 19.56
N ALA A 148 6.79 7.10 19.22
CA ALA A 148 6.87 5.98 20.15
C ALA A 148 7.80 6.27 21.32
N VAL A 149 9.04 6.70 21.06
CA VAL A 149 10.01 6.91 22.14
C VAL A 149 9.65 8.09 23.02
N ARG A 150 9.00 9.13 22.48
CA ARG A 150 8.50 10.26 23.28
C ARG A 150 7.26 9.87 24.09
N ALA A 151 6.35 9.06 23.54
CA ALA A 151 5.17 8.57 24.25
C ALA A 151 5.49 7.57 25.37
N LEU A 152 6.50 6.72 25.17
CA LEU A 152 6.95 5.73 26.14
C LEU A 152 8.00 6.26 27.13
N HIS A 153 8.43 7.52 26.96
CA HIS A 153 9.42 8.13 27.83
C HIS A 153 8.91 8.23 29.27
N GLY A 154 9.75 7.86 30.23
CA GLY A 154 9.40 7.81 31.66
C GLY A 154 8.70 6.52 32.10
N LEU A 155 8.21 5.70 31.16
CA LEU A 155 7.69 4.35 31.43
C LEU A 155 8.76 3.27 31.25
N LEU A 156 9.65 3.46 30.28
CA LEU A 156 10.69 2.50 29.93
C LEU A 156 12.09 3.11 30.07
N PRO A 157 13.09 2.29 30.43
CA PRO A 157 14.48 2.72 30.39
C PRO A 157 14.92 2.97 28.94
N VAL A 158 15.93 3.82 28.76
CA VAL A 158 16.42 4.24 27.43
C VAL A 158 16.80 3.06 26.54
N LYS A 159 17.34 1.98 27.13
CA LYS A 159 17.68 0.76 26.41
C LYS A 159 16.48 0.10 25.72
N ASP A 160 15.32 0.09 26.36
CA ASP A 160 14.10 -0.44 25.78
C ASP A 160 13.52 0.50 24.72
N LEU A 161 13.61 1.82 24.94
CA LEU A 161 13.23 2.82 23.93
C LEU A 161 14.06 2.67 22.64
N VAL A 162 15.37 2.44 22.75
CA VAL A 162 16.25 2.15 21.61
C VAL A 162 15.80 0.89 20.87
N ARG A 163 15.46 -0.18 21.59
CA ARG A 163 15.02 -1.44 20.96
C ARG A 163 13.67 -1.33 20.26
N VAL A 164 12.73 -0.56 20.82
CA VAL A 164 11.46 -0.24 20.16
C VAL A 164 11.71 0.58 18.88
N ALA A 165 12.51 1.63 18.98
CA ALA A 165 12.87 2.45 17.81
C ALA A 165 13.60 1.65 16.72
N ALA A 166 14.47 0.70 17.09
CA ALA A 166 15.17 -0.17 16.15
C ALA A 166 14.22 -1.14 15.44
N SER A 167 13.20 -1.62 16.17
CA SER A 167 12.19 -2.50 15.60
C SER A 167 11.34 -1.74 14.58
N VAL A 168 10.95 -0.49 14.88
CA VAL A 168 10.25 0.40 13.91
C VAL A 168 11.16 0.78 12.74
N GLU A 169 12.43 1.10 12.97
CA GLU A 169 13.37 1.42 11.88
C GLU A 169 13.54 0.26 10.89
N ALA A 170 13.47 -0.97 11.40
CA ALA A 170 13.54 -2.15 10.57
C ALA A 170 12.32 -2.29 9.64
N THR A 171 11.15 -1.71 9.93
CA THR A 171 9.99 -1.83 9.03
C THR A 171 10.10 -0.96 7.78
N VAL A 172 11.05 -0.02 7.69
CA VAL A 172 11.25 0.80 6.47
C VAL A 172 11.47 -0.11 5.26
N PRO A 173 10.55 -0.18 4.28
CA PRO A 173 10.47 -1.32 3.37
C PRO A 173 11.58 -1.36 2.31
N PHE A 174 11.82 -2.55 1.75
CA PHE A 174 12.67 -2.82 0.57
C PHE A 174 14.13 -2.33 0.63
N ARG A 175 14.68 -2.16 1.83
CA ARG A 175 16.10 -1.86 2.01
C ARG A 175 16.99 -3.02 1.55
N GLY A 176 18.23 -2.70 1.18
CA GLY A 176 19.19 -3.69 0.69
C GLY A 176 19.58 -4.73 1.75
N PRO A 177 20.19 -5.86 1.34
CA PRO A 177 20.52 -6.98 2.24
C PRO A 177 21.51 -6.60 3.36
N ALA A 178 22.27 -5.53 3.19
CA ALA A 178 23.19 -5.01 4.22
C ALA A 178 22.48 -4.24 5.35
N ALA A 179 21.19 -3.92 5.22
CA ALA A 179 20.48 -3.05 6.16
C ALA A 179 20.50 -3.54 7.62
N PRO A 180 20.32 -4.85 7.92
CA PRO A 180 20.43 -5.35 9.29
C PRO A 180 21.84 -5.15 9.90
N GLU A 181 22.91 -5.36 9.14
CA GLU A 181 24.27 -5.13 9.63
C GLU A 181 24.56 -3.64 9.82
N GLN A 182 24.10 -2.78 8.90
CA GLN A 182 24.22 -1.33 9.07
C GLN A 182 23.44 -0.84 10.29
N GLN A 183 22.26 -1.42 10.57
CA GLN A 183 21.50 -1.12 11.79
C GLN A 183 22.28 -1.55 13.04
N ARG A 184 22.90 -2.74 13.03
CA ARG A 184 23.79 -3.21 14.12
C ARG A 184 24.93 -2.22 14.38
N GLU A 185 25.60 -1.73 13.34
CA GLU A 185 26.70 -0.76 13.46
C GLU A 185 26.24 0.57 14.07
N ARG A 186 25.07 1.07 13.63
CA ARG A 186 24.45 2.27 14.21
C ARG A 186 24.07 2.06 15.67
N LEU A 187 23.49 0.92 16.02
CA LEU A 187 23.18 0.55 17.40
C LEU A 187 24.43 0.47 18.29
N ALA A 188 25.53 -0.10 17.79
CA ALA A 188 26.79 -0.17 18.52
C ALA A 188 27.37 1.23 18.78
N SER A 189 27.35 2.09 17.76
CA SER A 189 27.80 3.48 17.86
C SER A 189 26.95 4.29 18.85
N LEU A 190 25.62 4.12 18.77
CA LEU A 190 24.65 4.74 19.66
C LEU A 190 24.82 4.28 21.11
N SER A 191 25.03 2.98 21.34
CA SER A 191 25.30 2.40 22.65
C SER A 191 26.50 3.06 23.32
N LYS A 192 27.59 3.26 22.57
CA LYS A 192 28.78 3.96 23.05
C LYS A 192 28.50 5.43 23.35
N ALA A 193 27.82 6.14 22.44
CA ALA A 193 27.54 7.57 22.59
C ALA A 193 26.61 7.87 23.77
N MET A 194 25.68 6.98 24.07
CA MET A 194 24.71 7.13 25.16
C MET A 194 25.13 6.42 26.45
N GLY A 195 26.24 5.70 26.46
CA GLY A 195 26.73 4.97 27.63
C GLY A 195 25.82 3.80 28.06
N LEU A 196 25.14 3.16 27.11
CA LEU A 196 24.17 2.09 27.40
C LEU A 196 24.82 0.74 27.71
N ALA A 197 26.10 0.58 27.37
CA ALA A 197 26.89 -0.63 27.59
C ALA A 197 26.23 -1.92 27.05
N LEU A 198 25.57 -1.83 25.88
CA LEU A 198 24.95 -3.00 25.22
C LEU A 198 26.01 -4.03 24.85
N SER A 199 25.78 -5.30 25.20
CA SER A 199 26.64 -6.40 24.79
C SER A 199 26.45 -6.75 23.31
N THR A 200 27.36 -7.55 22.76
CA THR A 200 27.24 -8.06 21.38
C THR A 200 25.93 -8.83 21.19
N GLU A 201 25.59 -9.67 22.15
CA GLU A 201 24.38 -10.50 22.15
C GLU A 201 23.12 -9.64 22.21
N GLU A 202 23.15 -8.54 22.98
CA GLU A 202 22.03 -7.61 23.07
C GLU A 202 21.82 -6.83 21.77
N LEU A 203 22.91 -6.37 21.13
CA LEU A 203 22.85 -5.75 19.81
C LEU A 203 22.27 -6.70 18.77
N ASP A 204 22.70 -7.96 18.78
CA ASP A 204 22.21 -8.97 17.84
C ASP A 204 20.71 -9.28 18.09
N ALA A 205 20.30 -9.39 19.35
CA ALA A 205 18.90 -9.60 19.72
C ALA A 205 18.00 -8.43 19.28
N MET A 206 18.48 -7.18 19.39
CA MET A 206 17.74 -6.01 18.90
C MET A 206 17.51 -6.08 17.39
N VAL A 207 18.55 -6.40 16.62
CA VAL A 207 18.44 -6.53 15.15
C VAL A 207 17.54 -7.69 14.76
N LEU A 208 17.64 -8.84 15.43
CA LEU A 208 16.76 -9.99 15.19
C LEU A 208 15.29 -9.65 15.43
N THR A 209 15.00 -8.88 16.49
CA THR A 209 13.63 -8.40 16.77
C THR A 209 13.10 -7.53 15.63
N GLY A 210 13.94 -6.62 15.13
CA GLY A 210 13.60 -5.78 13.99
C GLY A 210 13.39 -6.58 12.69
N VAL A 211 14.23 -7.58 12.44
CA VAL A 211 14.07 -8.48 11.28
C VAL A 211 12.77 -9.28 11.38
N ASP A 212 12.39 -9.75 12.56
CA ASP A 212 11.11 -10.45 12.76
C ASP A 212 9.92 -9.53 12.45
N LEU A 213 9.91 -8.32 13.03
CA LEU A 213 8.85 -7.36 12.79
C LEU A 213 8.78 -6.95 11.30
N ALA A 214 9.92 -6.65 10.68
CA ALA A 214 9.99 -6.27 9.27
C ALA A 214 9.47 -7.38 8.34
N ASN A 215 9.81 -8.63 8.61
CA ASN A 215 9.33 -9.76 7.82
C ASN A 215 7.83 -10.03 8.02
N LYS A 216 7.31 -9.81 9.23
CA LYS A 216 5.87 -9.89 9.51
C LYS A 216 5.10 -8.78 8.80
N ASP A 217 5.64 -7.56 8.78
CA ASP A 217 5.03 -6.38 8.14
C ASP A 217 4.80 -6.60 6.64
N VAL A 218 5.76 -7.24 5.96
CA VAL A 218 5.66 -7.57 4.52
C VAL A 218 5.23 -9.02 4.25
N ALA A 219 4.75 -9.75 5.25
CA ALA A 219 4.43 -11.19 5.12
C ALA A 219 3.37 -11.47 4.04
N ASN A 220 2.50 -10.50 3.77
CA ASN A 220 1.48 -10.59 2.73
C ASN A 220 2.07 -10.89 1.33
N PHE A 221 3.31 -10.48 1.04
CA PHE A 221 3.96 -10.77 -0.24
C PHE A 221 4.18 -12.27 -0.46
N ALA A 222 4.27 -13.08 0.60
CA ALA A 222 4.47 -14.52 0.52
C ALA A 222 3.18 -15.34 0.70
N LEU A 223 1.99 -14.74 0.53
CA LEU A 223 0.73 -15.49 0.58
C LEU A 223 0.66 -16.52 -0.56
N THR A 224 0.17 -17.72 -0.27
CA THR A 224 0.08 -18.81 -1.24
C THR A 224 -1.00 -18.56 -2.30
N ASP A 225 -2.13 -17.97 -1.90
CA ASP A 225 -3.21 -17.53 -2.79
C ASP A 225 -2.97 -16.08 -3.28
N PRO A 226 -2.74 -15.87 -4.59
CA PRO A 226 -2.57 -14.54 -5.17
C PRO A 226 -3.80 -13.63 -4.98
N ALA A 227 -5.00 -14.19 -4.80
CA ALA A 227 -6.22 -13.41 -4.57
C ALA A 227 -6.15 -12.64 -3.24
N LEU A 228 -5.58 -13.26 -2.20
CA LEU A 228 -5.37 -12.63 -0.89
C LEU A 228 -4.24 -11.59 -0.94
N PHE A 229 -3.16 -11.86 -1.70
CA PHE A 229 -2.12 -10.86 -1.93
C PHE A 229 -2.68 -9.60 -2.62
N LEU A 230 -3.53 -9.80 -3.64
CA LEU A 230 -4.17 -8.70 -4.35
C LEU A 230 -5.18 -7.94 -3.48
N ASP A 231 -5.89 -8.58 -2.55
CA ASP A 231 -6.76 -7.85 -1.62
C ASP A 231 -5.98 -6.84 -0.78
N ASN A 232 -4.82 -7.25 -0.26
CA ASN A 232 -3.92 -6.35 0.49
C ASN A 232 -3.43 -5.20 -0.41
N THR A 233 -3.05 -5.51 -1.65
CA THR A 233 -2.68 -4.49 -2.65
C THR A 233 -3.84 -3.52 -2.93
N TRP A 234 -5.07 -4.02 -2.98
CA TRP A 234 -6.26 -3.21 -3.23
C TRP A 234 -6.66 -2.35 -2.04
N ALA A 235 -6.40 -2.80 -0.81
CA ALA A 235 -6.57 -2.00 0.40
C ALA A 235 -5.61 -0.79 0.43
N LEU A 236 -4.42 -0.90 -0.18
CA LEU A 236 -3.45 0.21 -0.29
C LEU A 236 -3.85 1.30 -1.29
N LEU A 237 -4.72 0.99 -2.26
CA LEU A 237 -5.12 1.96 -3.29
C LEU A 237 -5.85 3.19 -2.72
N PRO A 238 -6.94 3.08 -1.94
CA PRO A 238 -7.60 4.24 -1.36
C PRO A 238 -6.72 4.94 -0.33
N GLU A 239 -5.79 4.22 0.29
CA GLU A 239 -4.84 4.79 1.23
C GLU A 239 -3.88 5.77 0.53
N THR A 240 -3.29 5.36 -0.59
CA THR A 240 -2.33 6.18 -1.36
C THR A 240 -2.97 7.09 -2.42
N ASN A 241 -4.28 7.01 -2.63
CA ASN A 241 -5.00 7.78 -3.65
C ASN A 241 -6.29 8.38 -3.06
N TRP A 242 -6.25 9.67 -2.72
CA TRP A 242 -7.35 10.36 -2.03
C TRP A 242 -8.70 10.24 -2.77
N SER A 243 -8.70 10.35 -4.10
CA SER A 243 -9.91 10.28 -4.91
C SER A 243 -10.66 8.95 -4.74
N LEU A 244 -9.94 7.84 -4.56
CA LEU A 244 -10.53 6.51 -4.38
C LEU A 244 -11.17 6.30 -2.99
N ARG A 245 -10.93 7.20 -2.03
CA ARG A 245 -11.59 7.16 -0.72
C ARG A 245 -13.07 7.53 -0.82
N MET A 246 -13.45 8.30 -1.83
CA MET A 246 -14.84 8.68 -2.09
C MET A 246 -15.45 7.73 -3.11
N ARG A 247 -16.39 6.90 -2.64
CA ARG A 247 -17.08 5.91 -3.46
C ARG A 247 -17.73 6.57 -4.69
N SER A 248 -17.36 6.11 -5.88
CA SER A 248 -17.98 6.49 -7.16
C SER A 248 -17.89 7.96 -7.58
N VAL A 249 -17.09 8.79 -6.90
CA VAL A 249 -16.90 10.22 -7.25
C VAL A 249 -15.64 10.46 -8.09
N TYR A 250 -14.70 9.51 -8.11
CA TYR A 250 -13.43 9.67 -8.80
C TYR A 250 -13.56 9.59 -10.32
N SER A 251 -12.70 10.34 -11.02
CA SER A 251 -12.67 10.38 -12.48
C SER A 251 -11.96 9.17 -13.09
N VAL A 252 -12.19 8.94 -14.38
CA VAL A 252 -11.49 7.89 -15.13
C VAL A 252 -9.99 8.14 -15.13
N ARG A 253 -9.56 9.41 -15.27
CA ARG A 253 -8.14 9.77 -15.22
C ARG A 253 -7.52 9.51 -13.84
N GLU A 254 -8.24 9.82 -12.77
CA GLU A 254 -7.78 9.54 -11.40
C GLU A 254 -7.61 8.03 -11.16
N TYR A 255 -8.59 7.24 -11.59
CA TYR A 255 -8.54 5.77 -11.50
C TYR A 255 -7.38 5.19 -12.31
N ARG A 256 -7.22 5.62 -13.58
CA ARG A 256 -6.08 5.23 -14.42
C ARG A 256 -4.75 5.60 -13.76
N GLY A 257 -4.64 6.81 -13.20
CA GLY A 257 -3.45 7.26 -12.49
C GLY A 257 -3.09 6.37 -11.31
N ALA A 258 -4.08 5.97 -10.51
CA ALA A 258 -3.89 5.03 -9.40
C ALA A 258 -3.42 3.65 -9.88
N MET A 259 -4.03 3.10 -10.95
CA MET A 259 -3.62 1.84 -11.56
C MET A 259 -2.18 1.89 -12.08
N LEU A 260 -1.80 2.96 -12.79
CA LEU A 260 -0.46 3.12 -13.33
C LEU A 260 0.61 3.21 -12.24
N ARG A 261 0.34 3.97 -11.16
CA ARG A 261 1.24 4.07 -10.01
C ARG A 261 1.44 2.72 -9.34
N MET A 262 0.35 1.99 -9.05
CA MET A 262 0.42 0.69 -8.41
C MET A 262 1.12 -0.35 -9.30
N ALA A 263 0.81 -0.38 -10.60
CA ALA A 263 1.50 -1.24 -11.57
C ALA A 263 3.00 -0.94 -11.62
N SER A 264 3.37 0.34 -11.69
CA SER A 264 4.79 0.75 -11.73
C SER A 264 5.51 0.41 -10.42
N PHE A 265 4.85 0.57 -9.27
CA PHE A 265 5.39 0.20 -7.97
C PHE A 265 5.70 -1.30 -7.91
N LEU A 266 4.71 -2.18 -8.14
CA LEU A 266 4.92 -3.63 -8.04
C LEU A 266 5.92 -4.14 -9.07
N SER A 267 5.93 -3.61 -10.30
CA SER A 267 6.90 -4.00 -11.33
C SER A 267 8.33 -3.56 -11.02
N ALA A 268 8.53 -2.54 -10.18
CA ALA A 268 9.86 -2.05 -9.79
C ALA A 268 10.43 -2.77 -8.56
N LEU A 269 9.62 -3.57 -7.84
CA LEU A 269 10.07 -4.28 -6.65
C LEU A 269 11.00 -5.44 -7.02
N ASP A 270 12.13 -5.51 -6.32
CA ASP A 270 13.03 -6.66 -6.34
C ASP A 270 12.60 -7.67 -5.27
N PRO A 271 12.16 -8.90 -5.64
CA PRO A 271 11.75 -9.91 -4.67
C PRO A 271 12.83 -10.23 -3.63
N ALA A 272 14.11 -10.07 -3.97
CA ALA A 272 15.23 -10.34 -3.08
C ALA A 272 15.36 -9.32 -1.93
N ARG A 273 14.66 -8.18 -2.02
CA ARG A 273 14.69 -7.09 -1.02
C ARG A 273 13.46 -7.05 -0.12
N ILE A 274 12.47 -7.92 -0.34
CA ILE A 274 11.23 -7.92 0.44
C ILE A 274 11.51 -8.46 1.84
N PHE A 275 11.99 -9.70 1.92
CA PHE A 275 12.31 -10.36 3.18
C PHE A 275 13.77 -10.16 3.56
N ARG A 276 14.02 -10.12 4.86
CA ARG A 276 15.35 -9.89 5.45
C ARG A 276 15.80 -11.10 6.23
N SER A 277 17.12 -11.27 6.27
CA SER A 277 17.78 -12.18 7.17
C SER A 277 18.94 -11.50 7.87
N TYR A 278 19.28 -12.02 9.04
CA TYR A 278 20.39 -11.59 9.84
C TYR A 278 21.03 -12.80 10.49
N ARG A 279 22.34 -12.98 10.26
CA ARG A 279 23.15 -14.08 10.83
C ARG A 279 22.51 -15.48 10.70
N GLY A 280 21.95 -15.76 9.53
CA GLY A 280 21.33 -17.05 9.22
C GLY A 280 19.91 -17.23 9.76
N TRP A 281 19.29 -16.17 10.30
CA TRP A 281 17.88 -16.17 10.70
C TRP A 281 17.06 -15.12 9.91
N PRO A 282 15.89 -15.46 9.35
CA PRO A 282 15.39 -16.83 9.15
C PRO A 282 16.37 -17.69 8.36
N ALA A 283 16.22 -19.02 8.47
CA ALA A 283 17.09 -19.96 7.76
C ALA A 283 17.10 -19.67 6.25
N PRO A 284 18.25 -19.82 5.55
CA PRO A 284 18.33 -19.50 4.12
C PRO A 284 17.24 -20.16 3.28
N SER A 285 16.90 -21.42 3.54
CA SER A 285 15.83 -22.13 2.84
C SER A 285 14.44 -21.49 3.04
N ALA A 286 14.17 -20.94 4.23
CA ALA A 286 12.91 -20.25 4.50
C ALA A 286 12.85 -18.90 3.75
N ILE A 287 13.98 -18.19 3.66
CA ILE A 287 14.08 -16.96 2.86
C ILE A 287 13.87 -17.28 1.38
N ASP A 288 14.49 -18.33 0.86
CA ASP A 288 14.32 -18.75 -0.54
C ASP A 288 12.85 -19.08 -0.87
N GLU A 289 12.15 -19.74 0.05
CA GLU A 289 10.73 -20.04 -0.08
C GLU A 289 9.88 -18.75 -0.11
N LEU A 290 10.07 -17.86 0.87
CA LEU A 290 9.36 -16.58 0.96
C LEU A 290 9.60 -15.71 -0.29
N GLN A 291 10.84 -15.63 -0.77
CA GLN A 291 11.19 -14.90 -1.98
C GLN A 291 10.62 -15.56 -3.25
N GLY A 292 10.54 -16.90 -3.27
CA GLY A 292 9.88 -17.66 -4.34
C GLY A 292 8.40 -17.31 -4.46
N LEU A 293 7.68 -17.28 -3.34
CA LEU A 293 6.28 -16.90 -3.26
C LEU A 293 6.06 -15.45 -3.66
N ALA A 294 6.89 -14.52 -3.15
CA ALA A 294 6.82 -13.12 -3.52
C ALA A 294 7.07 -12.88 -5.01
N ARG A 295 8.06 -13.56 -5.60
CA ARG A 295 8.32 -13.48 -7.04
C ARG A 295 7.12 -13.94 -7.87
N ARG A 296 6.45 -15.02 -7.45
CA ARG A 296 5.23 -15.51 -8.10
C ARG A 296 4.09 -14.48 -7.98
N ASN A 297 3.85 -13.96 -6.78
CA ASN A 297 2.78 -13.01 -6.51
C ASN A 297 2.98 -11.68 -7.25
N LEU A 298 4.20 -11.16 -7.30
CA LEU A 298 4.54 -9.97 -8.09
C LEU A 298 4.32 -10.19 -9.58
N ARG A 299 4.74 -11.35 -10.12
CA ARG A 299 4.51 -11.70 -11.53
C ARG A 299 3.02 -11.71 -11.89
N ILE A 300 2.21 -12.43 -11.11
CA ILE A 300 0.76 -12.55 -11.33
C ILE A 300 0.10 -11.17 -11.22
N SER A 301 0.48 -10.39 -10.21
CA SER A 301 -0.10 -9.07 -9.95
C SER A 301 0.29 -8.05 -11.01
N ALA A 302 1.51 -8.11 -11.54
CA ALA A 302 1.92 -7.27 -12.66
C ALA A 302 1.06 -7.52 -13.91
N HIS A 303 0.79 -8.80 -14.23
CA HIS A 303 -0.10 -9.14 -15.34
C HIS A 303 -1.56 -8.70 -15.07
N TYR A 304 -2.07 -8.95 -13.87
CA TYR A 304 -3.42 -8.54 -13.46
C TYR A 304 -3.61 -7.01 -13.51
N LEU A 305 -2.68 -6.25 -12.93
CA LEU A 305 -2.69 -4.78 -12.97
C LEU A 305 -2.47 -4.25 -14.39
N GLY A 306 -1.67 -4.93 -15.21
CA GLY A 306 -1.51 -4.58 -16.62
C GLY A 306 -2.84 -4.66 -17.38
N ALA A 307 -3.61 -5.72 -17.18
CA ALA A 307 -4.95 -5.85 -17.76
C ALA A 307 -5.93 -4.80 -17.22
N LYS A 308 -5.89 -4.50 -15.90
CA LYS A 308 -6.71 -3.42 -15.29
C LYS A 308 -6.32 -2.05 -15.81
N LEU A 309 -5.03 -1.79 -16.00
CA LEU A 309 -4.51 -0.54 -16.55
C LEU A 309 -4.95 -0.37 -18.00
N LEU A 310 -4.90 -1.42 -18.81
CA LEU A 310 -5.42 -1.38 -20.17
C LEU A 310 -6.91 -1.02 -20.19
N ALA A 311 -7.72 -1.67 -19.35
CA ALA A 311 -9.14 -1.33 -19.23
C ALA A 311 -9.35 0.14 -18.82
N ALA A 312 -8.59 0.65 -17.84
CA ALA A 312 -8.66 2.05 -17.42
C ALA A 312 -8.23 3.03 -18.52
N CYS A 313 -7.17 2.71 -19.28
CA CYS A 313 -6.70 3.52 -20.40
C CYS A 313 -7.69 3.51 -21.58
N SER A 314 -8.33 2.37 -21.87
CA SER A 314 -9.40 2.30 -22.86
C SER A 314 -10.58 3.18 -22.46
N LEU A 315 -10.99 3.16 -21.19
CA LEU A 315 -12.03 4.05 -20.68
C LEU A 315 -11.62 5.52 -20.76
N ASP A 316 -10.38 5.89 -20.41
CA ASP A 316 -9.91 7.29 -20.49
C ASP A 316 -9.90 7.78 -21.95
N ALA A 317 -9.46 6.92 -22.88
CA ALA A 317 -9.48 7.23 -24.30
C ALA A 317 -10.90 7.47 -24.81
N LEU A 318 -11.84 6.60 -24.46
CA LEU A 318 -13.26 6.74 -24.83
C LEU A 318 -13.90 7.96 -24.16
N ALA A 319 -13.59 8.23 -22.90
CA ALA A 319 -14.04 9.43 -22.20
C ALA A 319 -13.54 10.69 -22.92
N THR A 320 -12.25 10.75 -23.22
CA THR A 320 -11.63 11.86 -23.93
C THR A 320 -12.28 12.10 -25.29
N LEU A 321 -12.45 11.05 -26.09
CA LEU A 321 -13.08 11.15 -27.42
C LEU A 321 -14.57 11.53 -27.38
N SER A 322 -15.28 11.20 -26.30
CA SER A 322 -16.72 11.47 -26.16
C SER A 322 -17.05 12.77 -25.43
N GLY A 323 -16.07 13.48 -24.86
CA GLY A 323 -16.32 14.77 -24.19
C GLY A 323 -15.38 15.13 -23.05
N GLY A 324 -14.18 14.53 -22.96
CA GLY A 324 -13.22 14.80 -21.90
C GLY A 324 -13.36 13.87 -20.69
N ASP A 325 -12.59 14.13 -19.63
CA ASP A 325 -12.61 13.31 -18.41
C ASP A 325 -14.02 13.30 -17.76
N ALA A 326 -14.34 12.22 -17.04
CA ALA A 326 -15.64 12.00 -16.42
C ALA A 326 -15.52 11.11 -15.18
N PRO A 327 -16.51 11.11 -14.27
CA PRO A 327 -16.63 10.08 -13.24
C PRO A 327 -16.66 8.67 -13.86
N VAL A 328 -15.96 7.71 -13.26
CA VAL A 328 -15.94 6.32 -13.77
C VAL A 328 -17.35 5.73 -13.86
N ALA A 329 -18.21 6.04 -12.89
CA ALA A 329 -19.59 5.59 -12.85
C ALA A 329 -20.41 6.05 -14.06
N MET A 330 -20.05 7.16 -14.72
CA MET A 330 -20.75 7.62 -15.92
C MET A 330 -20.57 6.65 -17.09
N LEU A 331 -19.40 6.02 -17.23
CA LEU A 331 -19.08 5.11 -18.32
C LEU A 331 -19.36 3.65 -17.96
N MET A 332 -19.14 3.28 -16.70
CA MET A 332 -19.25 1.89 -16.25
C MET A 332 -20.57 1.56 -15.54
N GLY A 333 -21.29 2.57 -15.04
CA GLY A 333 -22.40 2.41 -14.11
C GLY A 333 -21.96 2.45 -12.66
N GLU A 334 -22.92 2.63 -11.75
CA GLU A 334 -22.66 2.66 -10.31
C GLU A 334 -22.29 1.28 -9.76
N LEU A 335 -21.58 1.26 -8.62
CA LEU A 335 -21.27 0.02 -7.91
C LEU A 335 -22.52 -0.54 -7.22
N PRO A 336 -22.70 -1.88 -7.16
CA PRO A 336 -23.80 -2.49 -6.42
C PRO A 336 -23.87 -1.99 -4.98
N SER A 337 -25.07 -1.76 -4.47
CA SER A 337 -25.29 -1.33 -3.09
C SER A 337 -26.47 -2.09 -2.46
N GLU A 338 -26.73 -1.89 -1.17
CA GLU A 338 -27.93 -2.46 -0.53
C GLU A 338 -29.23 -2.02 -1.20
N ALA A 339 -29.23 -0.88 -1.91
CA ALA A 339 -30.37 -0.37 -2.67
C ALA A 339 -30.64 -1.14 -3.99
N GLY A 340 -29.74 -2.05 -4.40
CA GLY A 340 -29.90 -2.91 -5.57
C GLY A 340 -28.70 -2.90 -6.52
N GLU A 341 -28.86 -3.63 -7.64
CA GLU A 341 -27.88 -3.70 -8.73
C GLU A 341 -28.23 -2.70 -9.84
N PRO A 342 -27.44 -1.62 -10.00
CA PRO A 342 -27.67 -0.64 -11.06
C PRO A 342 -27.33 -1.22 -12.43
N LEU A 343 -27.74 -0.52 -13.49
CA LEU A 343 -27.31 -0.86 -14.85
C LEU A 343 -25.80 -0.63 -15.00
N ARG A 344 -25.08 -1.62 -15.52
CA ARG A 344 -23.61 -1.61 -15.64
C ARG A 344 -23.15 -1.98 -17.04
N MET A 345 -21.98 -1.48 -17.44
CA MET A 345 -21.50 -1.62 -18.81
C MET A 345 -21.19 -3.07 -19.18
N GLU A 346 -20.75 -3.87 -18.20
CA GLU A 346 -20.40 -5.28 -18.41
C GLU A 346 -21.60 -6.14 -18.79
N HIS A 347 -22.83 -5.72 -18.48
CA HIS A 347 -24.04 -6.41 -18.93
C HIS A 347 -24.22 -6.34 -20.46
N PHE A 348 -23.49 -5.45 -21.13
CA PHE A 348 -23.50 -5.27 -22.58
C PHE A 348 -22.22 -5.77 -23.26
N LEU A 349 -21.29 -6.35 -22.50
CA LEU A 349 -20.12 -7.01 -23.07
C LEU A 349 -20.48 -8.45 -23.50
N PRO A 350 -19.83 -8.99 -24.54
CA PRO A 350 -19.96 -10.40 -24.89
C PRO A 350 -19.60 -11.31 -23.71
N PRO A 351 -20.19 -12.52 -23.63
CA PRO A 351 -19.83 -13.53 -22.63
C PRO A 351 -18.32 -13.77 -22.59
N LEU A 352 -17.80 -13.99 -21.38
CA LEU A 352 -16.39 -14.27 -21.17
C LEU A 352 -16.05 -15.69 -21.61
N GLU A 353 -15.02 -15.82 -22.45
CA GLU A 353 -14.42 -17.09 -22.84
C GLU A 353 -12.95 -17.06 -22.43
N ALA A 354 -12.48 -18.13 -21.80
CA ALA A 354 -11.08 -18.22 -21.39
C ALA A 354 -10.17 -18.25 -22.63
N PRO A 355 -9.13 -17.39 -22.72
CA PRO A 355 -8.22 -17.43 -23.85
C PRO A 355 -7.40 -18.73 -23.83
N ALA A 356 -7.12 -19.30 -25.00
CA ALA A 356 -6.35 -20.54 -25.11
C ALA A 356 -4.94 -20.43 -24.48
N GLU A 357 -4.32 -19.25 -24.55
CA GLU A 357 -2.99 -18.95 -23.99
C GLU A 357 -3.06 -18.05 -22.74
N ALA A 358 -4.10 -18.23 -21.91
CA ALA A 358 -4.22 -17.52 -20.64
C ALA A 358 -3.19 -18.02 -19.63
N ASP A 359 -2.58 -17.12 -18.86
CA ASP A 359 -2.16 -17.49 -17.50
C ASP A 359 -3.43 -17.81 -16.68
N PRO A 360 -3.62 -19.06 -16.20
CA PRO A 360 -4.86 -19.48 -15.54
C PRO A 360 -5.14 -18.70 -14.26
N GLU A 361 -4.10 -18.30 -13.53
CA GLU A 361 -4.25 -17.59 -12.26
C GLU A 361 -4.71 -16.15 -12.52
N VAL A 362 -4.09 -15.50 -13.51
CA VAL A 362 -4.49 -14.14 -13.92
C VAL A 362 -5.92 -14.15 -14.46
N TRP A 363 -6.28 -15.14 -15.28
CA TRP A 363 -7.64 -15.28 -15.79
C TRP A 363 -8.67 -15.44 -14.66
N ARG A 364 -8.42 -16.36 -13.73
CA ARG A 364 -9.26 -16.57 -12.54
C ARG A 364 -9.48 -15.26 -11.78
N LEU A 365 -8.42 -14.51 -11.51
CA LEU A 365 -8.49 -13.24 -10.79
C LEU A 365 -9.28 -12.16 -11.56
N LEU A 366 -9.18 -12.13 -12.89
CA LEU A 366 -9.93 -11.18 -13.71
C LEU A 366 -11.42 -11.55 -13.78
N ALA A 367 -11.74 -12.83 -13.99
CA ALA A 367 -13.10 -13.30 -14.23
C ALA A 367 -13.89 -13.50 -12.93
N GLU A 368 -13.31 -14.17 -11.94
CA GLU A 368 -13.93 -14.54 -10.66
C GLU A 368 -13.63 -13.52 -9.54
N GLY A 369 -12.48 -12.85 -9.63
CA GLY A 369 -12.09 -11.77 -8.73
C GLY A 369 -11.11 -12.12 -7.64
N ARG A 370 -10.77 -11.11 -6.82
CA ARG A 370 -9.91 -11.21 -5.62
C ARG A 370 -10.62 -12.00 -4.51
N ALA A 371 -10.17 -12.05 -3.25
CA ALA A 371 -10.93 -12.79 -2.23
C ALA A 371 -12.03 -11.93 -1.57
N HIS A 372 -11.83 -10.62 -1.46
CA HIS A 372 -12.75 -9.70 -0.79
C HIS A 372 -13.23 -8.55 -1.69
N HIS A 373 -14.32 -7.91 -1.26
CA HIS A 373 -14.85 -6.70 -1.91
C HIS A 373 -14.16 -5.45 -1.38
N THR A 374 -14.08 -4.43 -2.25
CA THR A 374 -13.58 -3.10 -1.90
C THR A 374 -14.67 -2.06 -2.16
N GLY A 375 -14.70 -0.99 -1.36
CA GLY A 375 -15.77 0.02 -1.48
C GLY A 375 -15.77 0.82 -2.80
N PHE A 376 -14.64 0.86 -3.51
CA PHE A 376 -14.44 1.70 -4.70
C PHE A 376 -14.33 0.92 -6.02
N ASP A 377 -14.23 -0.41 -6.01
CA ASP A 377 -14.04 -1.21 -7.23
C ASP A 377 -14.71 -2.58 -7.07
N LEU A 378 -15.06 -3.22 -8.19
CA LEU A 378 -15.55 -4.59 -8.17
C LEU A 378 -14.44 -5.56 -7.74
N ARG A 379 -14.86 -6.67 -7.14
CA ARG A 379 -14.00 -7.78 -6.75
C ARG A 379 -13.39 -8.47 -7.99
N ASN A 380 -14.21 -8.72 -9.01
CA ASN A 380 -13.78 -9.13 -10.33
C ASN A 380 -13.53 -7.91 -11.24
N ALA A 381 -13.05 -8.16 -12.46
CA ALA A 381 -12.71 -7.10 -13.39
C ALA A 381 -13.28 -7.38 -14.79
N PRO A 382 -14.61 -7.29 -14.98
CA PRO A 382 -15.26 -7.78 -16.20
C PRO A 382 -14.70 -7.18 -17.49
N LEU A 383 -14.48 -5.87 -17.53
CA LEU A 383 -13.88 -5.21 -18.70
C LEU A 383 -12.43 -5.70 -18.92
N ALA A 384 -11.62 -5.78 -17.88
CA ALA A 384 -10.24 -6.26 -18.01
C ALA A 384 -10.19 -7.74 -18.42
N ALA A 385 -11.09 -8.58 -17.90
CA ALA A 385 -11.26 -9.97 -18.32
C ALA A 385 -11.65 -10.06 -19.79
N HIS A 386 -12.62 -9.25 -20.24
CA HIS A 386 -13.03 -9.19 -21.64
C HIS A 386 -11.85 -8.83 -22.55
N LEU A 387 -11.11 -7.76 -22.23
CA LEU A 387 -9.94 -7.36 -23.03
C LEU A 387 -8.85 -8.44 -23.01
N TYR A 388 -8.54 -9.00 -21.84
CA TYR A 388 -7.55 -10.07 -21.69
C TYR A 388 -7.90 -11.32 -22.49
N SER A 389 -9.20 -11.67 -22.60
CA SER A 389 -9.68 -12.79 -23.43
C SER A 389 -9.34 -12.64 -24.91
N LYS A 390 -9.15 -11.42 -25.40
CA LYS A 390 -8.89 -11.13 -26.82
C LYS A 390 -7.40 -10.94 -27.13
N ILE A 391 -6.60 -10.53 -26.15
CA ILE A 391 -5.20 -10.17 -26.35
C ILE A 391 -4.21 -11.22 -25.77
N GLY A 392 -4.67 -12.04 -24.82
CA GLY A 392 -3.84 -13.01 -24.11
C GLY A 392 -2.74 -12.40 -23.24
N ALA A 393 -1.95 -13.26 -22.58
CA ALA A 393 -0.88 -12.82 -21.68
C ALA A 393 0.21 -12.00 -22.40
N ALA A 394 0.65 -12.45 -23.59
CA ALA A 394 1.67 -11.76 -24.37
C ALA A 394 1.20 -10.40 -24.90
N GLY A 395 -0.09 -10.27 -25.25
CA GLY A 395 -0.68 -9.00 -25.63
C GLY A 395 -0.74 -8.01 -24.47
N SER A 396 -1.14 -8.47 -23.28
CA SER A 396 -1.25 -7.64 -22.07
C SER A 396 0.06 -6.91 -21.74
N ASN A 397 1.19 -7.62 -21.75
CA ASN A 397 2.49 -7.01 -21.41
C ASN A 397 2.92 -5.92 -22.40
N ARG A 398 2.74 -6.15 -23.71
CA ARG A 398 3.04 -5.14 -24.74
C ARG A 398 2.17 -3.88 -24.58
N MET A 399 0.93 -4.06 -24.12
CA MET A 399 -0.02 -2.95 -24.01
C MET A 399 0.20 -2.07 -22.80
N VAL A 400 0.91 -2.54 -21.77
CA VAL A 400 1.31 -1.70 -20.62
C VAL A 400 2.19 -0.54 -21.08
N GLU A 401 3.13 -0.78 -22.00
CA GLU A 401 3.99 0.28 -22.55
C GLU A 401 3.20 1.32 -23.35
N ALA A 402 2.26 0.86 -24.19
CA ALA A 402 1.35 1.75 -24.92
C ALA A 402 0.49 2.59 -23.97
N CYS A 403 -0.03 1.97 -22.89
CA CYS A 403 -0.75 2.66 -21.83
C CYS A 403 0.13 3.71 -21.14
N ARG A 404 1.39 3.38 -20.82
CA ARG A 404 2.33 4.33 -20.21
C ARG A 404 2.58 5.53 -21.13
N ALA A 405 2.86 5.29 -22.41
CA ALA A 405 3.04 6.36 -23.39
C ALA A 405 1.82 7.27 -23.50
N TYR A 406 0.61 6.69 -23.48
CA TYR A 406 -0.64 7.46 -23.45
C TYR A 406 -0.78 8.30 -22.17
N CYS A 407 -0.49 7.71 -21.01
CA CYS A 407 -0.55 8.40 -19.73
C CYS A 407 0.41 9.58 -19.64
N GLU A 408 1.54 9.51 -20.35
CA GLU A 408 2.56 10.56 -20.47
C GLU A 408 2.24 11.59 -21.57
N GLY A 409 1.10 11.45 -22.26
CA GLY A 409 0.68 12.36 -23.33
C GLY A 409 1.44 12.18 -24.64
N LYS A 410 2.20 11.09 -24.81
CA LYS A 410 3.00 10.81 -26.02
C LYS A 410 2.16 10.24 -27.17
N THR A 411 0.98 9.72 -26.87
CA THR A 411 0.04 9.18 -27.86
C THR A 411 -1.36 9.75 -27.65
N THR A 412 -2.12 9.84 -28.74
CA THR A 412 -3.54 10.26 -28.71
C THR A 412 -4.45 9.11 -28.30
N PRO A 413 -5.69 9.39 -27.83
CA PRO A 413 -6.69 8.37 -27.53
C PRO A 413 -6.90 7.36 -28.66
N THR A 414 -7.03 7.83 -29.90
CA THR A 414 -7.25 6.99 -31.08
C THR A 414 -6.04 6.10 -31.37
N GLN A 415 -4.83 6.65 -31.24
CA GLN A 415 -3.59 5.86 -31.41
C GLN A 415 -3.47 4.77 -30.35
N LEU A 416 -3.78 5.07 -29.09
CA LEU A 416 -3.80 4.06 -28.02
C LEU A 416 -4.77 2.93 -28.38
N LEU A 417 -6.04 3.24 -28.66
CA LEU A 417 -7.06 2.23 -28.94
C LEU A 417 -6.70 1.35 -30.14
N LYS A 418 -6.16 1.94 -31.22
CA LYS A 418 -5.72 1.19 -32.41
C LYS A 418 -4.47 0.34 -32.16
N ALA A 419 -3.59 0.78 -31.26
CA ALA A 419 -2.37 0.05 -30.90
C ALA A 419 -2.64 -1.10 -29.93
N THR A 420 -3.66 -0.98 -29.08
CA THR A 420 -3.95 -1.97 -28.03
C THR A 420 -5.14 -2.87 -28.35
N LEU A 421 -6.06 -2.50 -29.23
CA LEU A 421 -7.26 -3.28 -29.49
C LEU A 421 -7.53 -3.41 -30.98
N THR A 422 -8.15 -4.51 -31.38
CA THR A 422 -8.73 -4.61 -32.71
C THR A 422 -9.95 -3.69 -32.80
N ALA A 423 -10.24 -3.18 -34.01
CA ALA A 423 -11.38 -2.30 -34.25
C ALA A 423 -12.71 -2.85 -33.71
N PRO A 424 -13.09 -4.13 -33.93
CA PRO A 424 -14.33 -4.68 -33.39
C PRO A 424 -14.37 -4.70 -31.86
N VAL A 425 -13.25 -4.97 -31.19
CA VAL A 425 -13.18 -5.00 -29.73
C VAL A 425 -13.32 -3.60 -29.15
N ALA A 426 -12.58 -2.62 -29.70
CA ALA A 426 -12.65 -1.23 -29.25
C ALA A 426 -14.07 -0.65 -29.45
N ALA A 427 -14.70 -0.93 -30.59
CA ALA A 427 -16.07 -0.51 -30.88
C ALA A 427 -17.10 -1.18 -29.96
N THR A 428 -16.93 -2.47 -29.66
CA THR A 428 -17.79 -3.19 -28.69
C THR A 428 -17.75 -2.51 -27.31
N VAL A 429 -16.57 -2.15 -26.82
CA VAL A 429 -16.42 -1.45 -25.53
C VAL A 429 -17.05 -0.07 -25.58
N ALA A 430 -16.86 0.68 -26.69
CA ALA A 430 -17.48 1.99 -26.87
C ALA A 430 -19.01 1.93 -26.84
N ARG A 431 -19.61 0.96 -27.54
CA ARG A 431 -21.06 0.72 -27.54
C ARG A 431 -21.56 0.30 -26.16
N ALA A 432 -20.83 -0.58 -25.46
CA ALA A 432 -21.19 -0.95 -24.08
C ALA A 432 -21.21 0.27 -23.14
N CYS A 433 -20.22 1.17 -23.26
CA CYS A 433 -20.23 2.45 -22.54
C CYS A 433 -21.44 3.32 -22.92
N ALA A 434 -21.80 3.39 -24.21
CA ALA A 434 -22.91 4.19 -24.72
C ALA A 434 -24.28 3.79 -24.12
N ARG A 435 -24.44 2.53 -23.72
CA ARG A 435 -25.66 2.00 -23.07
C ARG A 435 -25.85 2.50 -21.64
N VAL A 436 -24.79 3.00 -21.01
CA VAL A 436 -24.81 3.47 -19.62
C VAL A 436 -24.62 4.98 -19.54
N ALA A 437 -23.74 5.53 -20.39
CA ALA A 437 -23.38 6.94 -20.40
C ALA A 437 -24.41 7.80 -21.13
N PHE A 438 -25.59 8.01 -20.52
CA PHE A 438 -26.72 8.76 -21.10
C PHE A 438 -26.30 10.08 -21.79
N PHE A 439 -25.47 10.89 -21.14
CA PHE A 439 -25.02 12.19 -21.68
C PHE A 439 -24.02 12.09 -22.83
N ARG A 440 -23.49 10.90 -23.12
CA ARG A 440 -22.43 10.66 -24.10
C ARG A 440 -22.77 9.60 -25.13
N THR A 441 -24.00 9.05 -25.11
CA THR A 441 -24.43 7.95 -25.98
C THR A 441 -24.14 8.23 -27.46
N GLU A 442 -24.63 9.35 -28.02
CA GLU A 442 -24.44 9.66 -29.44
C GLU A 442 -22.96 9.78 -29.84
N ARG A 443 -22.14 10.39 -28.98
CA ARG A 443 -20.70 10.57 -29.23
C ARG A 443 -19.94 9.25 -29.10
N LEU A 444 -20.28 8.39 -28.15
CA LEU A 444 -19.68 7.07 -28.00
C LEU A 444 -20.06 6.14 -29.17
N GLU A 445 -21.29 6.22 -29.67
CA GLU A 445 -21.72 5.53 -30.89
C GLU A 445 -20.96 6.05 -32.13
N ALA A 446 -20.72 7.36 -32.22
CA ALA A 446 -19.88 7.93 -33.29
C ALA A 446 -18.42 7.46 -33.20
N VAL A 447 -17.86 7.38 -31.98
CA VAL A 447 -16.52 6.82 -31.75
C VAL A 447 -16.47 5.33 -32.12
N ALA A 448 -17.52 4.55 -31.85
CA ALA A 448 -17.57 3.15 -32.24
C ALA A 448 -17.51 2.99 -33.77
N ARG A 449 -18.32 3.76 -34.51
CA ARG A 449 -18.28 3.78 -36.00
C ARG A 449 -16.91 4.22 -36.53
N MET A 450 -16.31 5.27 -35.95
CA MET A 450 -14.97 5.71 -36.31
C MET A 450 -13.93 4.59 -36.19
N LEU A 451 -14.01 3.78 -35.13
CA LEU A 451 -13.06 2.71 -34.88
C LEU A 451 -13.23 1.55 -35.87
N GLU A 452 -14.46 1.26 -36.31
CA GLU A 452 -14.78 0.23 -37.31
C GLU A 452 -14.45 0.68 -38.74
N ASP A 453 -14.88 1.89 -39.11
CA ASP A 453 -14.85 2.41 -40.48
C ASP A 453 -13.56 3.19 -40.81
N GLY A 454 -12.80 3.58 -39.78
CA GLY A 454 -11.55 4.32 -39.92
C GLY A 454 -11.69 5.83 -40.17
N ILE A 455 -12.91 6.37 -40.16
CA ILE A 455 -13.23 7.79 -40.46
C ILE A 455 -13.40 8.59 -39.16
N ASP A 456 -12.57 9.62 -38.93
CA ASP A 456 -12.66 10.50 -37.74
C ASP A 456 -13.92 11.38 -37.81
N PRO A 457 -14.81 11.38 -36.80
CA PRO A 457 -16.05 12.15 -36.81
C PRO A 457 -15.81 13.66 -36.69
N ARG A 458 -14.55 14.10 -36.54
CA ARG A 458 -14.15 15.52 -36.60
C ARG A 458 -13.77 15.98 -38.00
N ASP A 459 -13.67 15.05 -38.96
CA ASP A 459 -13.37 15.34 -40.37
C ASP A 459 -14.66 15.56 -41.20
N SER A 460 -15.82 15.68 -40.55
CA SER A 460 -17.14 15.95 -41.16
C SER A 460 -17.76 17.26 -40.70
#